data_AF-A0A3L9FVB4-F1
#
_entry.id   AF-A0A3L9FVB4-F1
#
_cell.length_a   1.000
_cell.length_b   1.000
_cell.length_c   1.000
_cell.angle_alpha   90.00
_cell.angle_beta   90.00
_cell.angle_gamma   90.00
#
_symmetry.space_group_name_H-M   'P 1'
#
loop_
_entity.id
_entity.type
_entity.pdbx_description
1 polymer ?
#
loop_
_entity_poly.entity_id
_entity_poly.type
_entity_poly.pdbx_seq_one_letter_code
_entity_poly.pdbx_strand_id
1 'polypeptide(L)'
;STENWRQWWQKRRITVNGGEAHDQQALDYALYHLRIMTPAHDERSSIAAKGLTGEGYKGHVFWDTEVFLLPFHLFSDPTVARSLLRYRWHNLPGAQEKARRNGWQGALFPWESARSGEEETPEFAAINIRTGLRQKVASAQAEHHLVADIAWAVIQYWQTTGDESFIAHEGMALLL
;
A
#
# COMPACT_ATOMS: atom_id res chain seq x y z
N SER A 1 24.53 2.03 -0.88
CA SER A 1 25.89 2.00 -0.27
C SER A 1 25.78 1.90 1.24
N THR A 2 26.85 1.54 1.94
CA THR A 2 26.89 1.52 3.42
C THR A 2 26.52 2.88 4.02
N GLU A 3 26.95 3.97 3.41
CA GLU A 3 26.63 5.33 3.88
C GLU A 3 25.14 5.64 3.78
N ASN A 4 24.50 5.25 2.67
CA ASN A 4 23.05 5.40 2.49
C ASN A 4 22.24 4.63 3.55
N TRP A 5 22.70 3.44 3.96
CA TRP A 5 22.09 2.68 5.06
C TRP A 5 22.32 3.35 6.42
N ARG A 6 23.54 3.83 6.70
CA ARG A 6 23.87 4.55 7.93
C ARG A 6 22.97 5.78 8.12
N GLN A 7 22.84 6.60 7.09
CA GLN A 7 21.99 7.80 7.13
C GLN A 7 20.50 7.46 7.33
N TRP A 8 20.04 6.35 6.74
CA TRP A 8 18.65 5.94 6.93
C TRP A 8 18.38 5.48 8.36
N TRP A 9 19.24 4.60 8.90
CA TRP A 9 19.13 4.10 10.27
C TRP A 9 19.21 5.22 11.31
N GLN A 10 20.11 6.19 11.14
CA GLN A 10 20.23 7.35 12.04
C GLN A 10 18.93 8.15 12.19
N LYS A 11 18.10 8.20 11.14
CA LYS A 11 16.86 8.98 11.14
C LYS A 11 15.63 8.20 11.60
N ARG A 12 15.67 6.86 11.58
CA ARG A 12 14.46 6.02 11.64
C ARG A 12 14.55 4.83 12.58
N ARG A 13 15.74 4.53 13.10
CA ARG A 13 15.88 3.49 14.12
C ARG A 13 15.15 3.92 15.39
N ILE A 14 14.34 3.01 15.91
CA ILE A 14 13.69 3.18 17.21
C ILE A 14 14.47 2.34 18.21
N THR A 15 14.87 2.96 19.33
CA THR A 15 15.60 2.28 20.40
C THR A 15 14.62 1.78 21.46
N VAL A 16 14.67 0.49 21.75
CA VAL A 16 13.87 -0.15 22.80
C VAL A 16 14.68 -0.10 24.10
N ASN A 17 14.18 0.64 25.10
CA ASN A 17 14.80 0.72 26.42
C ASN A 17 14.13 -0.25 27.39
N GLY A 18 14.93 -1.00 28.16
CA GLY A 18 14.42 -1.89 29.21
C GLY A 18 13.75 -3.18 28.73
N GLY A 19 13.86 -3.52 27.44
CA GLY A 19 13.42 -4.79 26.86
C GLY A 19 14.55 -5.80 26.66
N GLU A 20 14.19 -6.98 26.17
CA GLU A 20 15.17 -8.03 25.84
C GLU A 20 15.94 -7.64 24.56
N ALA A 21 17.17 -8.13 24.41
CA ALA A 21 17.97 -7.86 23.20
C ALA A 21 17.24 -8.28 21.90
N HIS A 22 16.40 -9.31 22.01
CA HIS A 22 15.54 -9.78 20.93
C HIS A 22 14.51 -8.73 20.46
N ASP A 23 13.98 -7.90 21.36
CA ASP A 23 12.96 -6.90 21.00
C ASP A 23 13.53 -5.83 20.08
N GLN A 24 14.75 -5.35 20.39
CA GLN A 24 15.48 -4.44 19.50
C GLN A 24 15.76 -5.09 18.15
N GLN A 25 16.17 -6.35 18.13
CA GLN A 25 16.44 -7.08 16.89
C GLN A 25 15.18 -7.26 16.04
N ALA A 26 14.04 -7.57 16.66
CA ALA A 26 12.76 -7.72 15.96
C ALA A 26 12.31 -6.40 15.33
N LEU A 27 12.47 -5.28 16.05
CA LEU A 27 12.13 -3.96 15.52
C LEU A 27 13.08 -3.53 14.40
N ASP A 28 14.39 -3.75 14.56
CA ASP A 28 15.37 -3.53 13.49
C ASP A 28 15.05 -4.43 12.26
N TYR A 29 14.60 -5.67 12.45
CA TYR A 29 14.18 -6.54 11.35
C TYR A 29 12.96 -6.00 10.60
N ALA A 30 11.94 -5.52 11.33
CA ALA A 30 10.74 -4.92 10.73
C ALA A 30 11.09 -3.64 9.95
N LEU A 31 11.92 -2.77 10.52
CA LEU A 31 12.41 -1.54 9.89
C LEU A 31 13.23 -1.83 8.62
N TYR A 32 14.08 -2.85 8.67
CA TYR A 32 14.82 -3.32 7.50
C TYR A 32 13.88 -3.68 6.35
N HIS A 33 12.85 -4.49 6.62
CA HIS A 33 11.87 -4.91 5.61
C HIS A 33 11.06 -3.74 5.07
N LEU A 34 10.58 -2.83 5.93
CA LEU A 34 9.89 -1.61 5.50
C LEU A 34 10.74 -0.82 4.50
N ARG A 35 12.05 -0.70 4.73
CA ARG A 35 12.94 -0.02 3.78
C ARG A 35 13.08 -0.74 2.45
N ILE A 36 13.40 -2.04 2.47
CA ILE A 36 13.74 -2.76 1.23
C ILE A 36 12.51 -3.07 0.37
N MET A 37 11.33 -3.15 0.98
CA MET A 37 10.07 -3.39 0.27
C MET A 37 9.46 -2.12 -0.33
N THR A 38 9.92 -0.94 0.08
CA THR A 38 9.38 0.34 -0.37
C THR A 38 10.01 0.78 -1.70
N PRO A 39 9.23 0.93 -2.79
CA PRO A 39 9.73 1.37 -4.09
C PRO A 39 9.88 2.90 -4.14
N ALA A 40 10.67 3.50 -3.24
CA ALA A 40 10.80 4.95 -3.07
C ALA A 40 11.35 5.72 -4.30
N HIS A 41 11.74 5.02 -5.36
CA HIS A 41 12.32 5.57 -6.58
C HIS A 41 11.30 5.83 -7.69
N ASP A 42 10.09 5.27 -7.61
CA ASP A 42 9.04 5.44 -8.63
C ASP A 42 7.65 5.45 -7.98
N GLU A 43 6.98 6.59 -8.03
CA GLU A 43 5.61 6.78 -7.52
C GLU A 43 4.53 6.06 -8.34
N ARG A 44 4.89 5.41 -9.45
CA ARG A 44 4.02 4.47 -10.18
C ARG A 44 4.09 3.05 -9.61
N SER A 45 4.84 2.85 -8.54
CA SER A 45 4.93 1.60 -7.77
C SER A 45 4.56 1.84 -6.31
N SER A 46 4.02 0.82 -5.67
CA SER A 46 3.67 0.82 -4.25
C SER A 46 4.08 -0.49 -3.58
N ILE A 47 3.85 -0.63 -2.27
CA ILE A 47 4.35 -1.75 -1.48
C ILE A 47 3.42 -2.96 -1.66
N ALA A 48 3.98 -4.05 -2.19
CA ALA A 48 3.23 -5.30 -2.33
C ALA A 48 3.04 -6.00 -0.98
N ALA A 49 1.98 -6.81 -0.83
CA ALA A 49 1.66 -7.53 0.41
C ALA A 49 2.77 -8.49 0.92
N LYS A 50 3.69 -8.92 0.05
CA LYS A 50 4.91 -9.68 0.41
C LYS A 50 6.20 -8.96 -0.01
N GLY A 51 6.12 -7.68 -0.34
CA GLY A 51 7.20 -6.94 -0.99
C GLY A 51 7.73 -7.71 -2.20
N LEU A 52 9.05 -7.85 -2.28
CA LEU A 52 9.75 -8.64 -3.30
C LEU A 52 10.46 -9.86 -2.68
N THR A 53 9.84 -10.48 -1.66
CA THR A 53 10.45 -11.60 -0.91
C THR A 53 10.03 -12.98 -1.41
N GLY A 54 9.14 -13.03 -2.40
CA GLY A 54 8.66 -14.25 -3.04
C GLY A 54 7.43 -13.97 -3.92
N GLU A 55 6.90 -15.01 -4.54
CA GLU A 55 5.77 -14.91 -5.49
C GLU A 55 4.38 -14.90 -4.82
N GLY A 56 4.33 -15.06 -3.49
CA GLY A 56 3.08 -14.96 -2.74
C GLY A 56 2.43 -13.60 -2.96
N TYR A 57 1.13 -13.61 -3.28
CA TYR A 57 0.37 -12.42 -3.70
C TYR A 57 0.94 -11.68 -4.92
N LYS A 58 1.83 -12.30 -5.70
CA LYS A 58 2.26 -11.87 -7.04
C LYS A 58 2.81 -10.43 -7.15
N GLY A 59 3.25 -9.84 -6.04
CA GLY A 59 3.65 -8.43 -6.03
C GLY A 59 2.47 -7.44 -6.08
N HIS A 60 1.25 -7.89 -5.81
CA HIS A 60 0.06 -7.05 -5.81
C HIS A 60 0.01 -6.17 -4.55
N VAL A 61 -0.56 -4.98 -4.75
CA VAL A 61 -0.76 -3.93 -3.74
C VAL A 61 -2.21 -3.97 -3.27
N PHE A 62 -2.39 -4.07 -1.96
CA PHE A 62 -3.67 -4.14 -1.27
C PHE A 62 -3.85 -2.93 -0.35
N TRP A 63 -4.98 -2.86 0.36
CA TRP A 63 -5.23 -1.91 1.46
C TRP A 63 -4.16 -1.94 2.56
N ASP A 64 -3.39 -3.04 2.66
CA ASP A 64 -2.19 -3.20 3.49
C ASP A 64 -1.28 -1.97 3.44
N THR A 65 -1.10 -1.39 2.24
CA THR A 65 -0.24 -0.21 2.08
C THR A 65 -0.79 0.98 2.84
N GLU A 66 -2.02 1.39 2.56
CA GLU A 66 -2.59 2.62 3.12
C GLU A 66 -2.86 2.50 4.62
N VAL A 67 -3.24 1.32 5.12
CA VAL A 67 -3.64 1.15 6.52
C VAL A 67 -2.47 0.75 7.43
N PHE A 68 -1.56 -0.11 6.98
CA PHE A 68 -0.51 -0.66 7.85
C PHE A 68 0.86 -0.03 7.62
N LEU A 69 1.20 0.30 6.37
CA LEU A 69 2.58 0.70 6.01
C LEU A 69 2.74 2.21 5.85
N LEU A 70 1.75 2.87 5.25
CA LEU A 70 1.75 4.31 5.02
C LEU A 70 1.89 5.12 6.32
N PRO A 71 1.26 4.77 7.46
CA PRO A 71 1.44 5.53 8.70
C PRO A 71 2.91 5.59 9.15
N PHE A 72 3.67 4.49 9.02
CA PHE A 72 5.10 4.52 9.31
C PHE A 72 5.84 5.53 8.43
N HIS A 73 5.56 5.54 7.13
CA HIS A 73 6.18 6.49 6.20
C HIS A 73 5.71 7.92 6.46
N LEU A 74 4.44 8.13 6.81
CA LEU A 74 3.90 9.45 7.11
C LEU A 74 4.67 10.14 8.24
N PHE A 75 5.01 9.40 9.30
CA PHE A 75 5.72 9.97 10.45
C PHE A 75 7.25 9.92 10.34
N SER A 76 7.81 9.16 9.38
CA SER A 76 9.27 9.00 9.23
C SER A 76 9.86 9.64 7.97
N ASP A 77 9.06 9.77 6.91
CA ASP A 77 9.40 10.37 5.63
C ASP A 77 8.11 10.67 4.80
N PRO A 78 7.43 11.80 5.04
CA PRO A 78 6.17 12.12 4.38
C PRO A 78 6.26 12.12 2.85
N THR A 79 7.44 12.33 2.26
CA THR A 79 7.64 12.27 0.80
C THR A 79 7.31 10.88 0.27
N VAL A 80 7.67 9.82 1.02
CA VAL A 80 7.34 8.44 0.64
C VAL A 80 5.84 8.20 0.76
N ALA A 81 5.20 8.66 1.84
CA ALA A 81 3.74 8.56 1.99
C ALA A 81 3.00 9.24 0.83
N ARG A 82 3.46 10.43 0.41
CA ARG A 82 2.95 11.13 -0.78
C ARG A 82 3.07 10.26 -2.03
N SER A 83 4.25 9.67 -2.28
CA SER A 83 4.46 8.80 -3.45
C SER A 83 3.55 7.56 -3.44
N LEU A 84 3.30 6.96 -2.28
CA LEU A 84 2.36 5.83 -2.15
C LEU A 84 0.92 6.23 -2.49
N LEU A 85 0.47 7.42 -2.07
CA LEU A 85 -0.85 7.95 -2.47
C LEU A 85 -0.88 8.32 -3.96
N ARG A 86 0.22 8.83 -4.51
CA ARG A 86 0.31 9.12 -5.95
C ARG A 86 0.25 7.88 -6.80
N TYR A 87 0.70 6.72 -6.32
CA TYR A 87 0.45 5.44 -6.99
C TYR A 87 -1.06 5.18 -7.18
N ARG A 88 -1.89 5.49 -6.17
CA ARG A 88 -3.35 5.38 -6.31
C ARG A 88 -3.89 6.40 -7.30
N TRP A 89 -3.39 7.64 -7.26
CA TRP A 89 -3.79 8.68 -8.21
C TRP A 89 -3.45 8.32 -9.67
N HIS A 90 -2.26 7.80 -9.94
CA HIS A 90 -1.84 7.33 -11.27
C HIS A 90 -2.74 6.20 -11.79
N ASN A 91 -3.31 5.38 -10.91
CA ASN A 91 -4.19 4.26 -11.24
C ASN A 91 -5.70 4.59 -11.13
N LEU A 92 -6.05 5.84 -10.81
CA LEU A 92 -7.45 6.29 -10.68
C LEU A 92 -8.30 5.99 -11.94
N PRO A 93 -7.80 6.14 -13.18
CA PRO A 93 -8.58 5.78 -14.37
C PRO A 93 -9.00 4.31 -14.40
N GLY A 94 -8.15 3.39 -13.93
CA GLY A 94 -8.48 1.96 -13.82
C GLY A 94 -9.60 1.69 -12.80
N ALA A 95 -9.54 2.38 -11.65
CA ALA A 95 -10.57 2.31 -10.62
C ALA A 95 -11.93 2.88 -11.10
N GLN A 96 -11.92 3.96 -11.88
CA GLN A 96 -13.12 4.55 -12.48
C GLN A 96 -13.73 3.61 -13.53
N GLU A 97 -12.91 2.97 -14.37
CA GLU A 97 -13.39 1.98 -15.33
C GLU A 97 -13.96 0.74 -14.62
N LYS A 98 -13.33 0.27 -13.53
CA LYS A 98 -13.89 -0.81 -12.70
C LYS A 98 -15.25 -0.41 -12.11
N ALA A 99 -15.39 0.78 -11.55
CA ALA A 99 -16.67 1.28 -11.06
C ALA A 99 -17.74 1.28 -12.16
N ARG A 100 -17.41 1.87 -13.32
CA ARG A 100 -18.31 1.95 -14.48
C ARG A 100 -18.77 0.57 -14.96
N ARG A 101 -17.85 -0.40 -15.08
CA ARG A 101 -18.17 -1.79 -15.48
C ARG A 101 -19.12 -2.48 -14.50
N ASN A 102 -19.09 -2.10 -13.23
CA ASN A 102 -19.94 -2.63 -12.17
C ASN A 102 -21.22 -1.81 -11.93
N GLY A 103 -21.49 -0.79 -12.77
CA GLY A 103 -22.69 0.05 -12.65
C GLY A 103 -22.62 1.11 -11.56
N TRP A 104 -21.42 1.40 -11.02
CA TRP A 104 -21.19 2.43 -10.01
C TRP A 104 -20.65 3.73 -10.65
N GLN A 105 -20.82 4.84 -9.93
CA GLN A 105 -20.14 6.10 -10.21
C GLN A 105 -18.87 6.23 -9.35
N GLY A 106 -18.01 7.19 -9.67
CA GLY A 106 -16.77 7.45 -8.93
C GLY A 106 -15.69 6.42 -9.22
N ALA A 107 -14.89 6.08 -8.20
CA ALA A 107 -13.79 5.13 -8.30
C ALA A 107 -14.01 3.92 -7.39
N LEU A 108 -13.84 2.72 -7.95
CA LEU A 108 -13.78 1.47 -7.21
C LEU A 108 -12.40 0.88 -7.42
N PHE A 109 -11.49 1.09 -6.48
CA PHE A 109 -10.13 0.59 -6.61
C PHE A 109 -10.11 -0.96 -6.66
N PRO A 110 -9.18 -1.56 -7.41
CA PRO A 110 -9.02 -3.01 -7.45
C PRO A 110 -8.59 -3.54 -6.08
N TRP A 111 -9.14 -4.68 -5.66
CA TRP A 111 -8.74 -5.31 -4.40
C TRP A 111 -7.27 -5.70 -4.43
N GLU A 112 -6.85 -6.29 -5.55
CA GLU A 112 -5.45 -6.52 -5.89
C GLU A 112 -5.04 -5.60 -7.04
N SER A 113 -4.18 -4.63 -6.74
CA SER A 113 -3.67 -3.68 -7.71
C SER A 113 -2.27 -4.05 -8.20
N ALA A 114 -2.01 -3.91 -9.49
CA ALA A 114 -0.67 -4.00 -10.07
C ALA A 114 -0.36 -2.77 -10.94
N ARG A 115 0.33 -2.96 -12.07
CA ARG A 115 0.83 -1.86 -12.92
C ARG A 115 -0.26 -1.15 -13.73
N SER A 116 -1.29 -1.88 -14.15
CA SER A 116 -2.37 -1.36 -15.00
C SER A 116 -3.41 -0.54 -14.22
N GLY A 117 -3.50 -0.75 -12.90
CA GLY A 117 -4.60 -0.26 -12.07
C GLY A 117 -5.92 -1.00 -12.28
N GLU A 118 -5.94 -2.06 -13.09
CA GLU A 118 -7.09 -2.97 -13.23
C GLU A 118 -7.14 -3.98 -12.08
N GLU A 119 -8.27 -4.69 -11.96
CA GLU A 119 -8.44 -5.76 -10.97
C GLU A 119 -7.61 -6.98 -11.33
N GLU A 120 -6.66 -7.32 -10.46
CA GLU A 120 -5.76 -8.47 -10.63
C GLU A 120 -6.11 -9.64 -9.69
N THR A 121 -7.17 -9.49 -8.87
CA THR A 121 -7.63 -10.56 -8.00
C THR A 121 -8.05 -11.77 -8.84
N PRO A 122 -7.46 -12.95 -8.60
CA PRO A 122 -7.84 -14.16 -9.32
C PRO A 122 -9.30 -14.52 -9.05
N GLU A 123 -10.05 -14.89 -10.10
CA GLU A 123 -11.44 -15.34 -9.91
C GLU A 123 -11.56 -16.53 -8.95
N PHE A 124 -10.52 -17.38 -8.91
CA PHE A 124 -10.51 -18.59 -8.10
C PHE A 124 -9.21 -18.74 -7.30
N ALA A 125 -9.36 -19.15 -6.05
CA ALA A 125 -8.27 -19.47 -5.15
C ALA A 125 -7.50 -20.73 -5.61
N ALA A 126 -6.45 -21.08 -4.85
CA ALA A 126 -5.76 -22.34 -4.99
C ALA A 126 -6.72 -23.53 -4.79
N ILE A 127 -6.35 -24.69 -5.33
CA ILE A 127 -7.10 -25.93 -5.16
C ILE A 127 -7.19 -26.27 -3.67
N ASN A 128 -8.39 -26.61 -3.21
CA ASN A 128 -8.59 -27.22 -1.92
C ASN A 128 -8.04 -28.65 -1.98
N ILE A 129 -6.99 -28.94 -1.20
CA ILE A 129 -6.29 -30.24 -1.23
C ILE A 129 -7.16 -31.44 -0.81
N ARG A 130 -8.30 -31.20 -0.13
CA ARG A 130 -9.21 -32.28 0.30
C ARG A 130 -10.26 -32.59 -0.75
N THR A 131 -10.74 -31.56 -1.47
CA THR A 131 -11.86 -31.71 -2.41
C THR A 131 -11.44 -31.69 -3.87
N GLY A 132 -10.22 -31.21 -4.18
CA GLY A 132 -9.74 -31.00 -5.55
C GLY A 132 -10.40 -29.82 -6.27
N LEU A 133 -11.32 -29.10 -5.61
CA LEU A 133 -12.07 -27.99 -6.18
C LEU A 133 -11.44 -26.65 -5.84
N ARG A 134 -11.59 -25.66 -6.73
CA ARG A 134 -11.20 -24.27 -6.47
C ARG A 134 -12.40 -23.49 -5.92
N GLN A 135 -12.15 -22.65 -4.93
CA GLN A 135 -13.14 -21.72 -4.39
C GLN A 135 -13.12 -20.42 -5.18
N LYS A 136 -14.29 -19.87 -5.51
CA LYS A 136 -14.39 -18.53 -6.10
C LYS A 136 -14.00 -17.48 -5.07
N VAL A 137 -13.14 -16.53 -5.44
CA VAL A 137 -12.72 -15.42 -4.58
C VAL A 137 -13.77 -14.30 -4.66
N ALA A 138 -14.23 -13.84 -3.49
CA ALA A 138 -15.26 -12.81 -3.40
C ALA A 138 -14.69 -11.39 -3.19
N SER A 139 -13.42 -11.26 -2.79
CA SER A 139 -12.82 -9.98 -2.39
C SER A 139 -13.00 -8.87 -3.42
N ALA A 140 -12.65 -9.11 -4.69
CA ALA A 140 -12.83 -8.14 -5.76
C ALA A 140 -14.27 -7.64 -5.97
N GLN A 141 -15.26 -8.44 -5.55
CA GLN A 141 -16.70 -8.17 -5.73
C GLN A 141 -17.37 -7.57 -4.49
N ALA A 142 -16.81 -7.79 -3.30
CA ALA A 142 -17.48 -7.50 -2.04
C ALA A 142 -16.68 -6.59 -1.10
N GLU A 143 -15.35 -6.61 -1.18
CA GLU A 143 -14.47 -5.86 -0.27
C GLU A 143 -14.19 -4.46 -0.82
N HIS A 144 -15.23 -3.63 -0.88
CA HIS A 144 -15.16 -2.26 -1.41
C HIS A 144 -14.51 -1.26 -0.43
N HIS A 145 -14.22 -1.67 0.81
CA HIS A 145 -13.71 -0.77 1.85
C HIS A 145 -12.38 -0.12 1.51
N LEU A 146 -11.59 -0.70 0.58
CA LEU A 146 -10.36 -0.11 0.07
C LEU A 146 -10.54 1.34 -0.39
N VAL A 147 -11.72 1.70 -0.93
CA VAL A 147 -12.02 3.10 -1.30
C VAL A 147 -12.01 4.02 -0.09
N ALA A 148 -12.61 3.59 1.02
CA ALA A 148 -12.61 4.34 2.28
C ALA A 148 -11.22 4.35 2.94
N ASP A 149 -10.45 3.27 2.82
CA ASP A 149 -9.08 3.20 3.36
C ASP A 149 -8.15 4.19 2.66
N ILE A 150 -8.25 4.30 1.33
CA ILE A 150 -7.49 5.27 0.54
C ILE A 150 -7.91 6.70 0.91
N ALA A 151 -9.22 6.97 1.00
CA ALA A 151 -9.73 8.27 1.41
C ALA A 151 -9.24 8.66 2.81
N TRP A 152 -9.28 7.72 3.76
CA TRP A 152 -8.74 7.90 5.11
C TRP A 152 -7.26 8.24 5.05
N ALA A 153 -6.44 7.49 4.31
CA ALA A 153 -5.01 7.75 4.20
C ALA A 153 -4.69 9.12 3.56
N VAL A 154 -5.47 9.56 2.56
CA VAL A 154 -5.35 10.91 1.97
C VAL A 154 -5.60 11.99 3.01
N ILE A 155 -6.66 11.85 3.81
CA ILE A 155 -6.98 12.83 4.86
C ILE A 155 -5.92 12.82 5.97
N GLN A 156 -5.48 11.65 6.42
CA GLN A 156 -4.41 11.53 7.42
C GLN A 156 -3.12 12.18 6.93
N TYR A 157 -2.76 11.97 5.65
CA TYR A 157 -1.60 12.59 5.02
C TYR A 157 -1.71 14.12 5.03
N TRP A 158 -2.83 14.66 4.54
CA TRP A 158 -3.03 16.11 4.47
C TRP A 158 -3.06 16.74 5.87
N GLN A 159 -3.79 16.16 6.83
CA GLN A 159 -3.86 16.68 8.20
C GLN A 159 -2.50 16.67 8.91
N THR A 160 -1.65 15.70 8.62
CA THR A 160 -0.33 15.57 9.26
C THR A 160 0.71 16.49 8.62
N THR A 161 0.62 16.74 7.31
CA THR A 161 1.67 17.44 6.55
C THR A 161 1.32 18.89 6.18
N GLY A 162 0.02 19.21 6.08
CA GLY A 162 -0.45 20.47 5.51
C GLY A 162 -0.11 20.64 4.03
N ASP A 163 0.12 19.55 3.28
CA ASP A 163 0.45 19.63 1.85
C ASP A 163 -0.79 20.01 1.02
N GLU A 164 -1.05 21.32 0.95
CA GLU A 164 -2.11 21.93 0.15
C GLU A 164 -1.92 21.70 -1.36
N SER A 165 -0.67 21.53 -1.81
CA SER A 165 -0.41 21.24 -3.22
C SER A 165 -0.90 19.83 -3.55
N PHE A 166 -0.63 18.85 -2.69
CA PHE A 166 -1.10 17.49 -2.88
C PHE A 166 -2.63 17.40 -2.89
N ILE A 167 -3.30 18.00 -1.91
CA ILE A 167 -4.77 17.92 -1.84
C ILE A 167 -5.40 18.55 -3.08
N ALA A 168 -4.89 19.70 -3.55
CA ALA A 168 -5.46 20.43 -4.68
C ALA A 168 -5.29 19.72 -6.04
N HIS A 169 -4.16 19.03 -6.26
CA HIS A 169 -3.84 18.44 -7.58
C HIS A 169 -4.11 16.93 -7.66
N GLU A 170 -3.95 16.20 -6.55
CA GLU A 170 -4.08 14.74 -6.54
C GLU A 170 -5.12 14.24 -5.52
N GLY A 171 -5.07 14.74 -4.29
CA GLY A 171 -5.87 14.23 -3.17
C GLY A 171 -7.38 14.41 -3.36
N MET A 172 -7.85 15.57 -3.85
CA MET A 172 -9.27 15.78 -4.13
C MET A 172 -9.82 14.82 -5.18
N ALA A 173 -9.01 14.45 -6.18
CA ALA A 173 -9.43 13.47 -7.18
C ALA A 173 -9.55 12.04 -6.61
N LEU A 174 -8.84 11.74 -5.51
CA LEU A 174 -8.97 10.47 -4.77
C LEU A 174 -10.16 10.46 -3.80
N LEU A 175 -10.69 11.63 -3.43
CA LEU A 175 -11.80 11.78 -2.49
C LEU A 175 -13.18 11.90 -3.15
N LEU A 176 -13.23 12.13 -4.47
CA LEU A 176 -14.44 12.32 -5.28
C LEU A 176 -14.70 11.11 -6.19
#